data_AF-A0A2E9D477-F1
#
_entry.id   AF-A0A2E9D477-F1
#
_cell.length_a   1.000
_cell.length_b   1.000
_cell.length_c   1.000
_cell.angle_alpha   90.00
_cell.angle_beta   90.00
_cell.angle_gamma   90.00
#
_symmetry.space_group_name_H-M   'P 1'
#
loop_
_entity.id
_entity.type
_entity.pdbx_description
1 polymer ?
#
loop_
_entity_poly.entity_id
_entity_poly.type
_entity_poly.pdbx_seq_one_letter_code
_entity_poly.pdbx_strand_id
1 'polypeptide(L)'
;MNIFSPDQLRYKTYWIAGGIGLLMVVLSLSLVPFTGPDLPVTFADKIAHMLAFTALIVWFSAVIPQSRWSSLFGLLLTYGVFIEVMQFFTGYRVMEWGDIVADTVGLVLGWLMIKAGLANWANWVERFLGVR
;
A
#
# COMPACT_ATOMS: atom_id res chain seq x y z
N MET A 1 12.64 15.28 20.25
CA MET A 1 13.03 13.86 20.28
C MET A 1 12.62 13.25 18.94
N ASN A 2 13.52 13.29 17.95
CA ASN A 2 13.29 12.75 16.60
C ASN A 2 14.33 11.67 16.37
N ILE A 3 13.97 10.41 16.58
CA ILE A 3 14.86 9.24 16.43
C ILE A 3 14.47 8.45 15.15
N PHE A 4 13.97 9.14 14.14
CA PHE A 4 13.42 8.51 12.93
C PHE A 4 14.12 9.07 11.70
N SER A 5 15.21 8.42 11.33
CA SER A 5 15.90 8.64 10.06
C SER A 5 15.84 7.34 9.27
N PRO A 6 14.85 7.15 8.37
CA PRO A 6 14.79 5.98 7.49
C PRO A 6 16.03 5.79 6.61
N ASP A 7 16.89 6.82 6.55
CA ASP A 7 18.23 6.78 5.96
C ASP A 7 19.22 5.86 6.68
N GLN A 8 18.86 5.35 7.85
CA GLN A 8 19.74 4.48 8.62
C GLN A 8 19.37 2.98 8.57
N LEU A 9 18.35 2.58 7.80
CA LEU A 9 18.01 1.16 7.60
C LEU A 9 19.16 0.43 6.92
N ARG A 10 19.64 -0.67 7.51
CA ARG A 10 20.74 -1.47 6.95
C ARG A 10 20.32 -2.16 5.65
N TYR A 11 19.07 -2.62 5.59
CA TYR A 11 18.52 -3.34 4.45
C TYR A 11 17.55 -2.49 3.63
N LYS A 12 17.76 -1.16 3.60
CA LYS A 12 16.89 -0.20 2.89
C LYS A 12 16.54 -0.66 1.46
N THR A 13 17.52 -1.13 0.69
CA THR A 13 17.29 -1.61 -0.68
C THR A 13 16.36 -2.81 -0.75
N TYR A 14 16.47 -3.76 0.19
CA TYR A 14 15.58 -4.93 0.26
C TYR A 14 14.16 -4.53 0.65
N TRP A 15 14.00 -3.59 1.57
CA TRP A 15 12.68 -3.05 1.91
C TRP A 15 12.02 -2.32 0.74
N ILE A 16 12.79 -1.55 -0.03
CA ILE A 16 12.31 -0.90 -1.25
C ILE A 16 11.92 -1.96 -2.29
N ALA A 17 12.77 -2.96 -2.53
CA ALA A 17 12.48 -4.04 -3.47
C ALA A 17 11.22 -4.83 -3.07
N GLY A 18 11.05 -5.12 -1.77
CA GLY A 18 9.83 -5.74 -1.24
C GLY A 18 8.59 -4.87 -1.45
N GLY A 19 8.71 -3.55 -1.26
CA GLY A 19 7.62 -2.60 -1.51
C GLY A 19 7.22 -2.52 -2.98
N ILE A 20 8.19 -2.55 -3.89
CA ILE A 20 7.94 -2.65 -5.34
C ILE A 20 7.25 -3.99 -5.66
N GLY A 21 7.69 -5.09 -5.04
CA GLY A 21 7.03 -6.38 -5.14
C GLY A 21 5.57 -6.33 -4.70
N LEU A 22 5.27 -5.66 -3.58
CA LEU A 22 3.90 -5.45 -3.11
C LEU A 22 3.05 -4.64 -4.10
N LEU A 23 3.59 -3.57 -4.70
CA LEU A 23 2.90 -2.85 -5.78
C LEU A 23 2.60 -3.79 -6.95
N MET A 24 3.55 -4.59 -7.39
CA MET A 24 3.31 -5.53 -8.49
C MET A 24 2.25 -6.58 -8.15
N VAL A 25 2.24 -7.08 -6.91
CA VAL A 25 1.21 -8.01 -6.43
C VAL A 25 -0.17 -7.35 -6.43
N VAL A 26 -0.30 -6.14 -5.87
CA VAL A 26 -1.58 -5.41 -5.84
C VAL A 26 -2.08 -5.15 -7.26
N LEU A 27 -1.24 -4.65 -8.16
CA LEU A 27 -1.61 -4.45 -9.57
C LEU A 27 -2.09 -5.76 -10.21
N SER A 28 -1.35 -6.85 -10.02
CA SER A 28 -1.68 -8.14 -10.62
C SER A 28 -3.01 -8.67 -10.10
N LEU A 29 -3.24 -8.61 -8.79
CA LEU A 29 -4.48 -9.08 -8.17
C LEU A 29 -5.69 -8.23 -8.59
N SER A 30 -5.52 -6.92 -8.76
CA SER A 30 -6.59 -6.04 -9.22
C SER A 30 -6.94 -6.23 -10.70
N LEU A 31 -5.98 -6.66 -11.54
CA LEU A 31 -6.21 -6.86 -12.97
C LEU A 31 -6.68 -8.27 -13.32
N VAL A 32 -6.20 -9.31 -12.62
CA VAL A 32 -6.54 -10.70 -12.95
C VAL A 32 -8.05 -10.93 -12.76
N PRO A 33 -8.74 -11.59 -13.70
CA PRO A 33 -10.14 -11.94 -13.54
C PRO A 33 -10.29 -12.96 -12.42
N PHE A 34 -11.11 -12.64 -11.43
CA PHE A 34 -11.44 -13.59 -10.36
C PHE A 34 -12.62 -14.46 -10.78
N THR A 35 -12.35 -15.72 -11.13
CA THR A 35 -13.38 -16.73 -11.41
C THR A 35 -13.74 -17.47 -10.11
N GLY A 36 -14.45 -16.80 -9.21
CA GLY A 36 -15.05 -17.42 -8.02
C GLY A 36 -16.56 -17.60 -8.19
N PRO A 37 -17.23 -18.34 -7.28
CA PRO A 37 -18.69 -18.35 -7.25
C PRO A 37 -19.23 -16.92 -7.13
N ASP A 38 -20.41 -16.66 -7.69
CA ASP A 38 -21.17 -15.39 -7.62
C ASP A 38 -21.56 -15.04 -6.17
N LEU A 39 -20.55 -14.88 -5.31
CA LEU A 39 -20.68 -14.14 -4.07
C LEU A 39 -21.03 -12.69 -4.46
N PRO A 40 -21.70 -11.91 -3.61
CA PRO A 40 -21.80 -10.47 -3.81
C PRO A 40 -20.38 -9.90 -3.84
N VAL A 41 -19.78 -9.82 -5.03
CA VAL A 41 -18.35 -9.55 -5.28
C VAL A 41 -17.97 -8.15 -4.76
N THR A 42 -18.94 -7.33 -4.38
CA THR A 42 -18.80 -5.90 -4.15
C THR A 42 -18.27 -5.45 -2.78
N PHE A 43 -18.26 -6.29 -1.74
CA PHE A 43 -17.77 -5.88 -0.40
C PHE A 43 -16.41 -6.46 -0.06
N ALA A 44 -16.17 -7.73 -0.40
CA ALA A 44 -14.87 -8.36 -0.19
C ALA A 44 -13.77 -7.68 -1.02
N ASP A 45 -14.08 -7.29 -2.27
CA ASP A 45 -13.16 -6.58 -3.15
C ASP A 45 -12.77 -5.21 -2.57
N LYS A 46 -13.75 -4.45 -2.08
CA LYS A 46 -13.51 -3.16 -1.38
C LYS A 46 -12.69 -3.32 -0.12
N ILE A 47 -12.90 -4.38 0.66
CA ILE A 47 -12.05 -4.67 1.82
C ILE A 47 -10.62 -4.98 1.36
N ALA A 48 -10.45 -5.75 0.27
CA ALA A 48 -9.14 -6.08 -0.27
C ALA A 48 -8.39 -4.83 -0.73
N HIS A 49 -9.06 -3.93 -1.47
CA HIS A 49 -8.55 -2.62 -1.87
C HIS A 49 -8.13 -1.78 -0.65
N MET A 50 -9.03 -1.61 0.32
CA MET A 50 -8.74 -0.89 1.56
C MET A 50 -7.51 -1.45 2.29
N LEU A 51 -7.44 -2.76 2.49
CA LEU A 51 -6.32 -3.42 3.18
C LEU A 51 -5.01 -3.31 2.39
N ALA A 52 -5.06 -3.47 1.07
CA ALA A 52 -3.90 -3.32 0.19
C ALA A 52 -3.30 -1.92 0.32
N PHE A 53 -4.12 -0.89 0.23
CA PHE A 53 -3.65 0.50 0.30
C PHE A 53 -3.21 0.91 1.72
N THR A 54 -3.84 0.37 2.76
CA THR A 54 -3.32 0.48 4.15
C THR A 54 -1.92 -0.14 4.25
N ALA A 55 -1.73 -1.36 3.73
CA ALA A 55 -0.46 -2.05 3.79
C ALA A 55 0.64 -1.30 3.01
N LEU A 56 0.32 -0.80 1.82
CA LEU A 56 1.26 -0.05 0.98
C LEU A 56 1.77 1.22 1.67
N ILE A 57 0.88 2.05 2.23
CA ILE A 57 1.31 3.29 2.88
C ILE A 57 2.10 3.01 4.16
N VAL A 58 1.71 2.00 4.95
CA VAL A 58 2.46 1.57 6.14
C VAL A 58 3.84 1.07 5.74
N TRP A 59 3.94 0.24 4.70
CA TRP A 59 5.21 -0.29 4.21
C TRP A 59 6.16 0.84 3.78
N PHE A 60 5.72 1.68 2.86
CA PHE A 60 6.58 2.73 2.29
C PHE A 60 6.92 3.83 3.29
N SER A 61 6.04 4.13 4.26
CA SER A 61 6.33 5.11 5.31
C SER A 61 7.57 4.79 6.15
N ALA A 62 7.92 3.50 6.27
CA ALA A 62 9.09 3.06 7.04
C ALA A 62 10.41 3.23 6.29
N VAL A 63 10.38 3.35 4.96
CA VAL A 63 11.58 3.48 4.12
C VAL A 63 11.82 4.88 3.57
N ILE A 64 10.84 5.79 3.69
CA ILE A 64 10.96 7.19 3.27
C ILE A 64 10.85 8.16 4.44
N PRO A 65 11.52 9.33 4.39
CA PRO A 65 11.44 10.32 5.46
C PRO A 65 10.02 10.86 5.66
N GLN A 66 9.69 11.19 6.91
CA GLN A 66 8.38 11.71 7.29
C GLN A 66 7.94 12.95 6.49
N SER A 67 8.89 13.79 6.09
CA SER A 67 8.62 14.97 5.24
C SER A 67 8.03 14.63 3.87
N ARG A 68 8.17 13.37 3.42
CA ARG A 68 7.65 12.89 2.13
C ARG A 68 6.38 12.06 2.25
N TRP A 69 5.83 11.89 3.46
CA TRP A 69 4.61 11.07 3.63
C TRP A 69 3.44 11.62 2.83
N SER A 70 3.21 12.94 2.80
CA SER A 70 2.11 13.52 2.01
C SER A 70 2.28 13.26 0.51
N SER A 71 3.52 13.30 -0.01
CA SER A 71 3.82 12.95 -1.40
C SER A 71 3.59 11.45 -1.67
N LEU A 72 3.93 10.58 -0.72
CA LEU A 72 3.64 9.15 -0.79
C LEU A 72 2.14 8.89 -0.84
N PHE A 73 1.35 9.58 0.01
CA PHE A 73 -0.11 9.46 -0.02
C PHE A 73 -0.65 9.82 -1.40
N GLY A 74 -0.24 10.96 -1.97
CA GLY A 74 -0.66 11.38 -3.30
C GLY A 74 -0.22 10.41 -4.42
N LEU A 75 0.99 9.85 -4.31
CA LEU A 75 1.49 8.86 -5.26
C LEU A 75 0.68 7.56 -5.21
N LEU A 76 0.40 7.05 -4.01
CA LEU A 76 -0.40 5.84 -3.85
C LEU A 76 -1.84 6.08 -4.30
N LEU A 77 -2.44 7.24 -4.00
CA LEU A 77 -3.76 7.59 -4.52
C LEU A 77 -3.79 7.61 -6.06
N THR A 78 -2.76 8.20 -6.68
CA THR A 78 -2.61 8.20 -8.14
C THR A 78 -2.46 6.78 -8.67
N TYR A 79 -1.77 5.91 -7.94
CA TYR A 79 -1.61 4.50 -8.28
C TYR A 79 -2.93 3.72 -8.20
N GLY A 80 -3.81 3.99 -7.24
CA GLY A 80 -5.18 3.42 -7.21
C GLY A 80 -6.02 3.83 -8.41
N VAL A 81 -6.02 5.13 -8.73
CA VAL A 81 -6.68 5.64 -9.95
C VAL A 81 -6.07 4.99 -11.21
N PHE A 82 -4.77 4.78 -11.24
CA PHE A 82 -4.11 4.09 -12.35
C PHE A 82 -4.58 2.64 -12.49
N ILE A 83 -4.74 1.89 -11.39
CA ILE A 83 -5.28 0.52 -11.41
C ILE A 83 -6.68 0.50 -12.04
N GLU A 84 -7.58 1.39 -11.62
CA GLU A 84 -8.94 1.51 -12.16
C GLU A 84 -8.95 1.79 -13.67
N VAL A 85 -8.06 2.68 -14.13
CA VAL A 85 -7.89 2.97 -15.56
C VAL A 85 -7.36 1.74 -16.30
N MET A 86 -6.41 1.00 -15.71
CA MET A 86 -5.90 -0.24 -16.31
C MET A 86 -6.97 -1.34 -16.37
N GLN A 87 -7.81 -1.46 -15.34
CA GLN A 87 -8.96 -2.37 -15.31
C GLN A 87 -9.92 -2.07 -16.47
N PHE A 88 -10.23 -0.81 -16.74
CA PHE A 88 -11.06 -0.42 -17.89
C PHE A 88 -10.49 -0.95 -19.22
N PHE A 89 -9.16 -0.89 -19.41
CA PHE A 89 -8.51 -1.40 -20.63
C PHE A 89 -8.47 -2.93 -20.74
N THR A 90 -8.79 -3.68 -19.67
CA THR A 90 -8.85 -5.15 -19.74
C THR A 90 -10.04 -5.66 -20.55
N GLY A 91 -11.13 -4.88 -20.63
CA GLY A 91 -12.38 -5.26 -21.30
C GLY A 91 -13.26 -6.27 -20.54
N TYR A 92 -12.79 -6.83 -19.42
CA TYR A 92 -13.57 -7.74 -18.56
C TYR A 92 -13.74 -7.23 -17.12
N ARG A 93 -13.04 -6.16 -16.73
CA ARG A 93 -13.28 -5.40 -15.49
C ARG A 93 -13.99 -4.09 -15.80
N VAL A 94 -14.83 -3.64 -14.88
CA VAL A 94 -15.49 -2.34 -14.93
C VAL A 94 -14.77 -1.41 -13.96
N MET A 95 -14.53 -0.18 -14.38
CA MET A 95 -14.00 0.87 -13.50
C MET A 95 -15.01 1.19 -12.41
N GLU A 96 -14.63 1.09 -11.14
CA GLU A 96 -15.53 1.33 -10.01
C GLU A 96 -15.04 2.48 -9.14
N TRP A 97 -15.83 3.55 -9.07
CA TRP A 97 -15.60 4.64 -8.10
C TRP A 97 -15.54 4.14 -6.65
N GLY A 98 -16.19 3.02 -6.35
CA GLY A 98 -16.16 2.38 -5.04
C GLY A 98 -14.76 1.93 -4.63
N ASP A 99 -13.92 1.54 -5.57
CA ASP A 99 -12.56 1.05 -5.31
C ASP A 99 -11.61 2.21 -5.05
N ILE A 100 -11.76 3.33 -5.77
CA ILE A 100 -11.07 4.60 -5.45
C ILE A 100 -11.39 5.06 -4.03
N VAL A 101 -12.66 4.94 -3.61
CA VAL A 101 -13.07 5.27 -2.24
C VAL A 101 -12.43 4.29 -1.24
N ALA A 102 -12.45 3.00 -1.52
CA ALA A 102 -11.84 1.97 -0.68
C ALA A 102 -10.33 2.19 -0.50
N ASP A 103 -9.61 2.46 -1.60
CA ASP A 103 -8.19 2.80 -1.62
C ASP A 103 -7.91 4.02 -0.75
N THR A 104 -8.71 5.09 -0.93
CA THR A 104 -8.58 6.33 -0.16
C THR A 104 -8.79 6.10 1.33
N VAL A 105 -9.82 5.32 1.71
CA VAL A 105 -10.06 4.93 3.10
C VAL A 105 -8.88 4.13 3.64
N GLY A 106 -8.35 3.19 2.85
CA GLY A 106 -7.16 2.41 3.19
C GLY A 106 -5.94 3.28 3.46
N LEU A 107 -5.69 4.28 2.61
CA LEU A 107 -4.61 5.25 2.78
C LEU A 107 -4.80 6.09 4.04
N VAL A 108 -6.02 6.54 4.34
CA VAL A 108 -6.33 7.30 5.56
C VAL A 108 -6.10 6.45 6.81
N LEU A 109 -6.58 5.21 6.82
CA LEU A 109 -6.36 4.28 7.94
C LEU A 109 -4.86 4.02 8.16
N GLY A 110 -4.14 3.70 7.09
CA GLY A 110 -2.69 3.52 7.16
C GLY A 110 -1.96 4.79 7.62
N TRP A 111 -2.41 5.98 7.19
CA TRP A 111 -1.89 7.25 7.66
C TRP A 111 -2.04 7.41 9.18
N LEU A 112 -3.21 7.06 9.73
CA LEU A 112 -3.42 7.09 11.18
C LEU A 112 -2.48 6.09 11.91
N MET A 113 -2.28 4.90 11.35
CA MET A 113 -1.38 3.89 11.92
C MET A 113 0.08 4.36 11.94
N ILE A 114 0.57 4.95 10.84
CA ILE A 114 1.95 5.46 10.78
C ILE A 114 2.15 6.63 11.75
N LYS A 115 1.12 7.48 11.90
CA LYS A 115 1.10 8.57 12.91
C LYS A 115 1.05 8.04 14.34
N ALA A 116 0.43 6.88 14.56
CA ALA A 116 0.44 6.16 15.84
C ALA A 116 1.76 5.42 16.13
N GLY A 117 2.75 5.49 15.22
CA GLY A 117 4.10 4.95 15.44
C GLY A 117 4.44 3.72 14.60
N LEU A 118 3.50 3.21 13.81
CA LEU A 118 3.72 2.02 12.98
C LEU A 118 4.74 2.24 11.87
N ALA A 119 5.10 3.49 11.55
CA ALA A 119 6.18 3.82 10.61
C ALA A 119 7.55 3.23 10.98
N ASN A 120 7.73 2.74 12.21
CA ASN A 120 9.00 2.20 12.69
C ASN A 120 9.14 0.69 12.53
N TRP A 121 8.17 0.02 11.92
CA TRP A 121 8.13 -1.43 11.84
C TRP A 121 9.42 -2.02 11.24
N ALA A 122 9.97 -1.45 10.16
CA ALA A 122 11.18 -1.96 9.52
C ALA A 122 12.40 -1.90 10.45
N ASN A 123 12.50 -0.85 11.27
CA ASN A 123 13.54 -0.74 12.29
C ASN A 123 13.37 -1.78 13.41
N TRP A 124 12.14 -2.08 13.81
CA TRP A 124 11.88 -3.14 14.80
C TRP A 124 12.27 -4.50 14.26
N VAL A 125 11.97 -4.79 12.99
CA VAL A 125 12.39 -6.03 12.34
C VAL A 125 13.91 -6.13 12.26
N GLU A 126 14.62 -5.08 11.82
CA GLU A 126 16.08 -5.11 11.76
C GLU A 126 16.74 -5.29 13.14
N ARG A 127 16.20 -4.66 14.18
CA ARG A 127 16.65 -4.87 15.57
C ARG A 127 16.41 -6.29 16.04
N PHE A 128 15.24 -6.84 15.75
CA PHE A 128 14.90 -8.23 16.09
C PHE A 128 15.84 -9.23 15.39
N LEU A 129 16.24 -8.94 14.15
CA LEU A 129 17.21 -9.75 13.39
C LEU A 129 18.66 -9.55 13.85
N GLY A 130 18.92 -8.69 14.85
CA GLY A 130 20.26 -8.46 15.39
C GLY A 130 21.21 -7.73 14.43
N VAL A 131 20.68 -7.06 13.41
CA VAL A 131 21.50 -6.33 12.42
C VAL A 131 21.64 -4.84 12.74
N ARG A 132 21.08 -4.42 13.89
CA ARG A 132 21.09 -3.09 14.47
C ARG A 132 21.16 -3.16 15.99
#